data_AF-A0A347WII9-F1
#
_entry.id   AF-A0A347WII9-F1
#
_cell.length_a   1.000
_cell.length_b   1.000
_cell.length_c   1.000
_cell.angle_alpha   90.00
_cell.angle_beta   90.00
_cell.angle_gamma   90.00
#
_symmetry.space_group_name_H-M   'P 1'
#
loop_
_entity.id
_entity.type
_entity.pdbx_description
1 polymer ?
#
loop_
_entity_poly.entity_id
_entity_poly.type
_entity_poly.pdbx_seq_one_letter_code
_entity_poly.pdbx_strand_id
1 'polypeptide(L)'
;MNKQEFISTVAELAVKYPSPFFNSVTIAQAIHETGWGTSDLAIKANNLFGIKASAPWTGPVFNKDSMEERKGVKRFENSDFRKYSSWEESVKDHATFLESTEYRKEYYSRVINAASAVVQAERLTGTYATDSEYGKKLLRYMDEYNLYQYDKEEQAKMQKFTKPQMTDRRRQALGYPSHGAYTKRSLSAIKQIVWHYTATTHAGDAMDVIKAHEHFWRNTHGWEIGGYHFYIDRQGKIVQNYDLSIVTYGAGRLNPQLVHVCCEASSANNYTKAQIEAREKVTLWLMQELNIPASQVKGHKEIPYNSTSCPGYSTTQLNDFRAKLGEKFKRGGNHPSVNAFNPQGLKEFKPADYKAPRLPFAELKVGDTVTLAENWSWYNPGNGNLIKSNRYAELIGQQDEIVEIKEVEGFNHSTKIYKLKKYNSWLPQEYAEESKKGWDLVKVDPGIEVVELQDGEYLDKDGNVWIWVKK
;
A
#
# COMPACT_ATOMS: atom_id res chain seq x y z
N MET A 1 -21.38 -28.96 -16.03
CA MET A 1 -20.10 -28.38 -15.60
C MET A 1 -20.39 -27.35 -14.53
N ASN A 2 -19.74 -27.45 -13.36
CA ASN A 2 -19.84 -26.42 -12.32
C ASN A 2 -18.87 -25.26 -12.58
N LYS A 3 -18.99 -24.16 -11.83
CA LYS A 3 -18.16 -22.95 -12.01
C LYS A 3 -16.65 -23.23 -11.88
N GLN A 4 -16.25 -24.05 -10.91
CA GLN A 4 -14.85 -24.38 -10.68
C GLN A 4 -14.28 -25.26 -11.80
N GLU A 5 -15.04 -26.24 -12.27
CA GLU A 5 -14.67 -27.06 -13.44
C GLU A 5 -14.50 -26.20 -14.69
N PHE A 6 -15.38 -25.21 -14.91
CA PHE A 6 -15.25 -24.27 -16.02
C PHE A 6 -13.95 -23.46 -15.92
N ILE A 7 -13.69 -22.86 -14.75
CA ILE A 7 -12.46 -22.09 -14.49
C ILE A 7 -11.23 -22.96 -14.74
N SER A 8 -11.17 -24.15 -14.15
CA SER A 8 -10.02 -25.05 -14.30
C SER A 8 -9.80 -25.44 -15.76
N THR A 9 -10.86 -25.77 -16.50
CA THR A 9 -10.79 -26.13 -17.93
C THR A 9 -10.21 -24.99 -18.76
N VAL A 10 -10.71 -23.76 -18.59
CA VAL A 10 -10.22 -22.60 -19.34
C VAL A 10 -8.81 -22.22 -18.90
N ALA A 11 -8.49 -22.32 -17.61
CA ALA A 11 -7.17 -22.03 -17.07
C ALA A 11 -6.10 -22.97 -17.65
N GLU A 12 -6.37 -24.27 -17.73
CA GLU A 12 -5.47 -25.24 -18.35
C GLU A 12 -5.17 -24.90 -19.82
N LEU A 13 -6.20 -24.49 -20.57
CA LEU A 13 -6.03 -24.08 -21.97
C LEU A 13 -5.28 -22.74 -22.08
N ALA A 14 -5.56 -21.76 -21.21
CA ALA A 14 -4.86 -20.48 -21.21
C ALA A 14 -3.36 -20.66 -20.93
N VAL A 15 -2.99 -21.51 -19.98
CA VAL A 15 -1.59 -21.87 -19.70
C VAL A 15 -0.96 -22.62 -20.89
N LYS A 16 -1.71 -23.53 -21.52
CA LYS A 16 -1.23 -24.32 -22.67
C LYS A 16 -0.97 -23.45 -23.92
N TYR A 17 -1.70 -22.36 -24.09
CA TYR A 17 -1.58 -21.45 -25.24
C TYR A 17 -1.22 -20.03 -24.78
N PRO A 18 0.09 -19.75 -24.57
CA PRO A 18 0.57 -18.44 -24.14
C PRO A 18 0.09 -17.32 -25.06
N SER A 19 -0.24 -16.18 -24.46
CA SER A 19 -0.91 -15.07 -25.12
C SER A 19 -0.40 -13.73 -24.59
N PRO A 20 -0.55 -12.63 -25.33
CA PRO A 20 -0.46 -11.29 -24.75
C PRO A 20 -1.52 -11.03 -23.67
N PHE A 21 -2.59 -11.82 -23.60
CA PHE A 21 -3.55 -11.76 -22.50
C PHE A 21 -3.01 -12.44 -21.24
N PHE A 22 -3.22 -11.83 -20.08
CA PHE A 22 -3.04 -12.52 -18.79
C PHE A 22 -4.08 -13.65 -18.65
N ASN A 23 -3.67 -14.79 -18.08
CA ASN A 23 -4.55 -15.95 -17.88
C ASN A 23 -5.82 -15.59 -17.11
N SER A 24 -5.71 -14.77 -16.07
CA SER A 24 -6.86 -14.30 -15.29
C SER A 24 -7.85 -13.49 -16.13
N VAL A 25 -7.39 -12.71 -17.11
CA VAL A 25 -8.23 -11.95 -18.05
C VAL A 25 -8.90 -12.90 -19.03
N THR A 26 -8.17 -13.85 -19.60
CA THR A 26 -8.71 -14.89 -20.49
C THR A 26 -9.85 -15.65 -19.81
N ILE A 27 -9.65 -16.11 -18.58
CA ILE A 27 -10.68 -16.83 -17.82
C ILE A 27 -11.89 -15.92 -17.55
N ALA A 28 -11.67 -14.66 -17.14
CA ALA A 28 -12.74 -13.71 -16.88
C ALA A 28 -13.57 -13.38 -18.14
N GLN A 29 -12.91 -13.20 -19.30
CA GLN A 29 -13.60 -13.03 -20.57
C GLN A 29 -14.44 -14.27 -20.90
N ALA A 30 -13.86 -15.48 -20.78
CA ALA A 30 -14.61 -16.71 -21.03
C ALA A 30 -15.84 -16.84 -20.12
N ILE A 31 -15.72 -16.53 -18.82
CA ILE A 31 -16.87 -16.51 -17.90
C ILE A 31 -17.93 -15.53 -18.40
N HIS A 32 -17.53 -14.30 -18.71
CA HIS A 32 -18.45 -13.22 -19.05
C HIS A 32 -19.20 -13.47 -20.36
N GLU A 33 -18.46 -13.81 -21.42
CA GLU A 33 -18.98 -13.95 -22.78
C GLU A 33 -19.90 -15.16 -22.92
N THR A 34 -19.66 -16.19 -22.11
CA THR A 34 -20.40 -17.46 -22.22
C THR A 34 -21.48 -17.65 -21.18
N GLY A 35 -21.47 -16.84 -20.12
CA GLY A 35 -22.27 -17.11 -18.93
C GLY A 35 -21.93 -18.47 -18.32
N TRP A 36 -20.65 -18.76 -18.10
CA TRP A 36 -20.17 -20.05 -17.57
C TRP A 36 -20.38 -21.25 -18.53
N GLY A 37 -20.20 -21.02 -19.83
CA GLY A 37 -20.27 -22.03 -20.88
C GLY A 37 -21.69 -22.35 -21.34
N THR A 38 -22.72 -21.67 -20.81
CA THR A 38 -24.12 -22.03 -21.08
C THR A 38 -24.77 -21.26 -22.22
N SER A 39 -24.10 -20.24 -22.78
CA SER A 39 -24.65 -19.48 -23.92
C SER A 39 -24.79 -20.35 -25.18
N ASP A 40 -25.75 -20.02 -26.04
CA ASP A 40 -25.86 -20.67 -27.36
C ASP A 40 -24.55 -20.60 -28.16
N LEU A 41 -23.82 -19.49 -28.05
CA LEU A 41 -22.59 -19.27 -28.80
C LEU A 41 -21.48 -20.22 -28.32
N ALA A 42 -21.38 -20.43 -27.01
CA ALA A 42 -20.47 -21.41 -26.42
C ALA A 42 -20.86 -22.85 -26.75
N ILE A 43 -22.16 -23.19 -26.70
CA ILE A 43 -22.67 -24.56 -26.90
C ILE A 43 -22.68 -24.95 -28.39
N LYS A 44 -23.20 -24.09 -29.27
CA LYS A 44 -23.46 -24.41 -30.69
C LYS A 44 -22.30 -24.05 -31.61
N ALA A 45 -21.43 -23.14 -31.18
CA ALA A 45 -20.31 -22.65 -31.98
C ALA A 45 -18.94 -22.80 -31.30
N ASN A 46 -18.87 -23.33 -30.08
CA ASN A 46 -17.65 -23.44 -29.28
C ASN A 46 -16.88 -22.13 -29.10
N ASN A 47 -17.53 -20.98 -29.28
CA ASN A 47 -16.87 -19.68 -29.20
C ASN A 47 -16.98 -19.13 -27.79
N LEU A 48 -15.87 -19.21 -27.05
CA LEU A 48 -15.80 -18.82 -25.64
C LEU A 48 -15.64 -17.31 -25.43
N PHE A 49 -15.30 -16.56 -26.47
CA PHE A 49 -14.83 -15.18 -26.32
C PHE A 49 -15.66 -14.16 -27.12
N GLY A 50 -16.75 -14.58 -27.74
CA GLY A 50 -17.59 -13.67 -28.53
C GLY A 50 -16.89 -13.09 -29.76
N ILE A 51 -15.83 -13.74 -30.28
CA ILE A 51 -15.06 -13.19 -31.40
C ILE A 51 -15.93 -13.16 -32.66
N LYS A 52 -16.17 -11.95 -33.18
CA LYS A 52 -16.91 -11.75 -34.43
C LYS A 52 -16.11 -12.26 -35.64
N ALA A 53 -16.83 -12.84 -36.60
CA ALA A 53 -16.27 -13.19 -37.89
C ALA A 53 -15.99 -11.91 -38.68
N SER A 54 -14.71 -11.66 -38.94
CA SER A 54 -14.21 -10.51 -39.68
C SER A 54 -12.90 -10.91 -40.35
N ALA A 55 -12.54 -10.23 -41.45
CA ALA A 55 -11.28 -10.50 -42.14
C ALA A 55 -10.10 -10.52 -41.14
N PRO A 56 -9.16 -11.48 -41.25
CA PRO A 56 -9.00 -12.48 -42.31
C PRO A 56 -9.67 -13.84 -42.02
N TRP A 57 -10.68 -13.91 -41.13
CA TRP A 57 -11.36 -15.18 -40.82
C TRP A 57 -12.04 -15.78 -42.06
N THR A 58 -11.72 -17.04 -42.37
CA THR A 58 -12.30 -17.81 -43.48
C THR A 58 -13.02 -19.08 -43.02
N GLY A 59 -13.06 -19.32 -41.70
CA GLY A 59 -13.68 -20.49 -41.12
C GLY A 59 -15.21 -20.39 -40.99
N PRO A 60 -15.85 -21.40 -40.40
CA PRO A 60 -17.30 -21.41 -40.19
C PRO A 60 -17.79 -20.22 -39.36
N VAL A 61 -19.04 -19.83 -39.59
CA VAL A 61 -19.70 -18.70 -38.95
C VAL A 61 -20.99 -19.17 -38.25
N PHE A 62 -21.30 -18.56 -37.12
CA PHE A 62 -22.58 -18.70 -36.43
C PHE A 62 -23.24 -17.33 -36.32
N ASN A 63 -24.43 -17.19 -36.89
CA ASN A 63 -25.19 -15.95 -36.88
C ASN A 63 -26.11 -15.90 -35.65
N LYS A 64 -26.09 -14.78 -34.91
CA LYS A 64 -26.97 -14.55 -33.75
C LYS A 64 -27.10 -13.06 -33.45
N ASP A 65 -28.22 -12.68 -32.86
CA ASP A 65 -28.40 -11.34 -32.30
C ASP A 65 -27.56 -11.12 -31.05
N SER A 66 -26.79 -10.04 -31.04
CA SER A 66 -25.96 -9.61 -29.91
C SER A 66 -26.37 -8.23 -29.42
N MET A 67 -26.28 -8.00 -28.12
CA MET A 67 -26.55 -6.69 -27.53
C MET A 67 -25.36 -5.76 -27.79
N GLU A 68 -25.59 -4.63 -28.44
CA GLU A 68 -24.60 -3.60 -28.75
C GLU A 68 -24.94 -2.30 -28.02
N GLU A 69 -23.94 -1.64 -27.47
CA GLU A 69 -24.08 -0.29 -26.92
C GLU A 69 -23.56 0.74 -27.94
N ARG A 70 -24.38 1.73 -28.26
CA ARG A 70 -24.04 2.84 -29.16
C ARG A 70 -24.53 4.13 -28.55
N LYS A 71 -23.60 5.04 -28.23
CA LYS A 71 -23.91 6.34 -27.58
C LYS A 71 -24.75 6.18 -26.29
N GLY A 72 -24.48 5.14 -25.50
CA GLY A 72 -25.18 4.84 -24.24
C GLY A 72 -26.53 4.11 -24.38
N VAL A 73 -26.96 3.77 -25.60
CA VAL A 73 -28.20 3.01 -25.83
C VAL A 73 -27.87 1.57 -26.22
N LYS A 74 -28.51 0.60 -25.56
CA LYS A 74 -28.37 -0.84 -25.81
C LYS A 74 -29.43 -1.32 -26.79
N ARG A 75 -29.01 -2.04 -27.84
CA ARG A 75 -29.92 -2.62 -28.86
C ARG A 75 -29.38 -3.95 -29.36
N PHE A 76 -30.27 -4.84 -29.77
CA PHE A 76 -29.87 -6.06 -30.46
C PHE A 76 -29.51 -5.77 -31.91
N GLU A 77 -28.36 -6.27 -32.34
CA GLU A 77 -27.91 -6.26 -33.73
C GLU A 77 -27.55 -7.69 -34.15
N ASN A 78 -27.97 -8.08 -35.33
CA ASN A 78 -27.59 -9.35 -35.91
C ASN A 78 -26.08 -9.33 -36.24
N SER A 79 -25.32 -10.30 -35.74
CA SER A 79 -23.87 -10.37 -35.91
C SER A 79 -23.40 -11.78 -36.27
N ASP A 80 -22.35 -11.82 -37.09
CA ASP A 80 -21.65 -13.05 -37.44
C ASP A 80 -20.49 -13.31 -36.47
N PHE A 81 -20.50 -14.48 -35.84
CA PHE A 81 -19.46 -14.93 -34.90
C PHE A 81 -18.64 -16.07 -35.49
N ARG A 82 -17.35 -16.13 -35.14
CA ARG A 82 -16.51 -17.27 -35.48
C ARG A 82 -17.07 -18.54 -34.84
N LYS A 83 -17.01 -19.66 -35.57
CA LYS A 83 -17.40 -20.98 -35.07
C LYS A 83 -16.21 -21.93 -35.10
N TYR A 84 -16.00 -22.63 -34.00
CA TYR A 84 -14.86 -23.52 -33.77
C TYR A 84 -15.32 -24.98 -33.61
N SER A 85 -14.39 -25.91 -33.84
CA SER A 85 -14.61 -27.34 -33.61
C SER A 85 -14.55 -27.74 -32.14
N SER A 86 -13.86 -26.96 -31.30
CA SER A 86 -13.70 -27.20 -29.86
C SER A 86 -13.44 -25.89 -29.10
N TRP A 87 -13.60 -25.93 -27.77
CA TRP A 87 -13.18 -24.83 -26.89
C TRP A 87 -11.68 -24.55 -26.97
N GLU A 88 -10.86 -25.58 -27.18
CA GLU A 88 -9.42 -25.45 -27.35
C GLU A 88 -9.06 -24.59 -28.58
N GLU A 89 -9.71 -24.82 -29.73
CA GLU A 89 -9.49 -23.98 -30.92
C GLU A 89 -9.98 -22.54 -30.70
N SER A 90 -11.03 -22.34 -29.90
CA SER A 90 -11.46 -20.99 -29.50
C SER A 90 -10.43 -20.29 -28.62
N VAL A 91 -9.81 -20.98 -27.65
CA VAL A 91 -8.75 -20.41 -26.79
C VAL A 91 -7.50 -20.12 -27.61
N LYS A 92 -7.12 -21.00 -28.52
CA LYS A 92 -5.96 -20.81 -29.40
C LYS A 92 -6.13 -19.61 -30.34
N ASP A 93 -7.33 -19.40 -30.90
CA ASP A 93 -7.64 -18.22 -31.71
C ASP A 93 -7.62 -16.94 -30.86
N HIS A 94 -8.21 -16.96 -29.67
CA HIS A 94 -8.15 -15.84 -28.72
C HIS A 94 -6.71 -15.49 -28.32
N ALA A 95 -5.87 -16.50 -28.06
CA ALA A 95 -4.48 -16.33 -27.63
C ALA A 95 -3.64 -15.51 -28.61
N THR A 96 -3.96 -15.57 -29.91
CA THR A 96 -3.26 -14.84 -30.98
C THR A 96 -4.05 -13.65 -31.52
N PHE A 97 -5.30 -13.46 -31.06
CA PHE A 97 -6.24 -12.53 -31.68
C PHE A 97 -5.72 -11.09 -31.77
N LEU A 98 -5.19 -10.55 -30.66
CA LEU A 98 -4.69 -9.17 -30.58
C LEU A 98 -3.54 -8.91 -31.56
N GLU A 99 -2.80 -9.94 -31.94
CA GLU A 99 -1.60 -9.84 -32.78
C GLU A 99 -1.77 -10.45 -34.18
N SER A 100 -2.96 -10.98 -34.48
CA SER A 100 -3.24 -11.72 -35.72
C SER A 100 -3.15 -10.87 -37.00
N THR A 101 -3.19 -9.54 -36.89
CA THR A 101 -2.94 -8.61 -38.01
C THR A 101 -2.21 -7.38 -37.50
N GLU A 102 -1.50 -6.66 -38.39
CA GLU A 102 -0.80 -5.43 -38.02
C GLU A 102 -1.77 -4.35 -37.49
N TYR A 103 -2.95 -4.23 -38.12
CA TYR A 103 -4.03 -3.38 -37.62
C TYR A 103 -4.45 -3.73 -36.19
N ARG A 104 -4.61 -5.02 -35.85
CA ARG A 104 -4.97 -5.43 -34.49
C ARG A 104 -3.85 -5.17 -33.50
N LYS A 105 -2.58 -5.39 -33.88
CA LYS A 105 -1.42 -5.05 -33.03
C LYS A 105 -1.41 -3.57 -32.66
N GLU A 106 -1.67 -2.70 -33.64
CA GLU A 106 -1.74 -1.26 -33.42
C GLU A 106 -2.97 -0.87 -32.58
N TYR A 107 -4.15 -1.35 -32.96
CA TYR A 107 -5.43 -1.04 -32.29
C TYR A 107 -5.44 -1.51 -30.83
N TYR A 108 -4.95 -2.73 -30.57
CA TYR A 108 -4.82 -3.32 -29.25
C TYR A 108 -3.48 -3.07 -28.60
N SER A 109 -2.63 -2.18 -29.13
CA SER A 109 -1.31 -1.88 -28.55
C SER A 109 -1.39 -1.52 -27.08
N ARG A 110 -2.45 -0.84 -26.64
CA ARG A 110 -2.70 -0.55 -25.23
C ARG A 110 -3.03 -1.82 -24.44
N VAL A 111 -3.80 -2.76 -24.98
CA VAL A 111 -4.12 -4.03 -24.30
C VAL A 111 -2.89 -4.94 -24.23
N ILE A 112 -2.14 -5.06 -25.34
CA ILE A 112 -0.91 -5.86 -25.44
C ILE A 112 0.15 -5.33 -24.47
N ASN A 113 0.35 -4.01 -24.45
CA ASN A 113 1.30 -3.37 -23.53
C ASN A 113 0.66 -3.02 -22.18
N ALA A 114 -0.32 -3.78 -21.71
CA ALA A 114 -0.84 -3.63 -20.36
C ALA A 114 0.13 -4.28 -19.37
N ALA A 115 0.54 -3.54 -18.33
CA ALA A 115 1.51 -4.05 -17.38
C ALA A 115 0.92 -4.95 -16.28
N SER A 116 -0.39 -5.12 -16.26
CA SER A 116 -1.07 -6.02 -15.34
C SER A 116 -2.41 -6.49 -15.91
N ALA A 117 -2.89 -7.62 -15.40
CA ALA A 117 -4.19 -8.19 -15.74
C ALA A 117 -5.35 -7.21 -15.52
N VAL A 118 -5.30 -6.43 -14.43
CA VAL A 118 -6.33 -5.42 -14.10
C VAL A 118 -6.43 -4.38 -15.20
N VAL A 119 -5.29 -3.86 -15.61
CA VAL A 119 -5.20 -2.79 -16.60
C VAL A 119 -5.62 -3.31 -17.96
N GLN A 120 -5.21 -4.53 -18.27
CA GLN A 120 -5.59 -5.17 -19.49
C GLN A 120 -7.11 -5.30 -19.56
N ALA A 121 -7.76 -5.76 -18.49
CA ALA A 121 -9.21 -5.81 -18.37
C ALA A 121 -9.86 -4.42 -18.55
N GLU A 122 -9.34 -3.36 -17.92
CA GLU A 122 -9.85 -2.00 -18.11
C GLU A 122 -9.74 -1.52 -19.57
N ARG A 123 -8.59 -1.75 -20.20
CA ARG A 123 -8.29 -1.33 -21.58
C ARG A 123 -9.12 -2.08 -22.63
N LEU A 124 -9.72 -3.22 -22.28
CA LEU A 124 -10.69 -3.93 -23.13
C LEU A 124 -12.04 -3.20 -23.24
N THR A 125 -12.34 -2.27 -22.32
CA THR A 125 -13.54 -1.42 -22.40
C THR A 125 -13.46 -0.48 -23.60
N GLY A 126 -14.48 -0.51 -24.46
CA GLY A 126 -14.54 0.32 -25.66
C GLY A 126 -13.58 -0.11 -26.78
N THR A 127 -12.82 -1.21 -26.60
CA THR A 127 -11.95 -1.77 -27.65
C THR A 127 -12.39 -3.17 -28.06
N TYR A 128 -12.55 -4.07 -27.08
CA TYR A 128 -13.02 -5.44 -27.32
C TYR A 128 -14.55 -5.52 -27.29
N ALA A 129 -15.17 -4.79 -26.37
CA ALA A 129 -16.62 -4.69 -26.22
C ALA A 129 -17.06 -3.23 -26.23
N THR A 130 -18.26 -2.99 -26.75
CA THR A 130 -18.88 -1.66 -26.80
C THR A 130 -19.53 -1.26 -25.47
N ASP A 131 -19.69 -2.22 -24.56
CA ASP A 131 -20.18 -2.02 -23.21
C ASP A 131 -19.22 -1.15 -22.38
N SER A 132 -19.72 -0.01 -21.93
CA SER A 132 -18.97 0.97 -21.12
C SER A 132 -18.55 0.41 -19.74
N GLU A 133 -19.15 -0.68 -19.28
CA GLU A 133 -18.84 -1.34 -18.02
C GLU A 133 -18.06 -2.66 -18.17
N TYR A 134 -17.56 -2.97 -19.38
CA TYR A 134 -16.93 -4.25 -19.69
C TYR A 134 -15.76 -4.61 -18.77
N GLY A 135 -14.75 -3.74 -18.68
CA GLY A 135 -13.58 -3.98 -17.83
C GLY A 135 -13.97 -4.17 -16.36
N LYS A 136 -14.92 -3.39 -15.83
CA LYS A 136 -15.43 -3.53 -14.46
C LYS A 136 -16.15 -4.87 -14.23
N LYS A 137 -16.75 -5.47 -15.25
CA LYS A 137 -17.35 -6.81 -15.16
C LYS A 137 -16.26 -7.89 -15.10
N LEU A 138 -15.24 -7.78 -15.94
CA LEU A 138 -14.10 -8.71 -15.92
C LEU A 138 -13.40 -8.69 -14.56
N LEU A 139 -13.10 -7.49 -14.04
CA LEU A 139 -12.47 -7.32 -12.73
C LEU A 139 -13.28 -7.99 -11.61
N ARG A 140 -14.62 -7.87 -11.62
CA ARG A 140 -15.48 -8.55 -10.65
C ARG A 140 -15.29 -10.07 -10.66
N TYR A 141 -15.23 -10.70 -11.83
CA TYR A 141 -14.96 -12.14 -11.91
C TYR A 141 -13.54 -12.50 -11.44
N MET A 142 -12.55 -11.68 -11.81
CA MET A 142 -11.17 -11.88 -11.39
C MET A 142 -11.01 -11.84 -9.87
N ASP A 143 -11.68 -10.89 -9.22
CA ASP A 143 -11.69 -10.73 -7.76
C ASP A 143 -12.49 -11.85 -7.08
N GLU A 144 -13.76 -12.06 -7.49
CA GLU A 144 -14.68 -13.01 -6.85
C GLU A 144 -14.15 -14.46 -6.85
N TYR A 145 -13.47 -14.86 -7.92
CA TYR A 145 -12.94 -16.22 -8.08
C TYR A 145 -11.41 -16.30 -7.91
N ASN A 146 -10.78 -15.22 -7.45
CA ASN A 146 -9.33 -15.14 -7.25
C ASN A 146 -8.53 -15.66 -8.47
N LEU A 147 -8.89 -15.18 -9.67
CA LEU A 147 -8.31 -15.70 -10.93
C LEU A 147 -6.84 -15.31 -11.11
N TYR A 148 -6.36 -14.29 -10.39
CA TYR A 148 -4.95 -13.87 -10.38
C TYR A 148 -3.97 -14.99 -10.02
N GLN A 149 -4.44 -16.04 -9.33
CA GLN A 149 -3.61 -17.19 -9.01
C GLN A 149 -3.09 -17.93 -10.26
N TYR A 150 -3.78 -17.80 -11.40
CA TYR A 150 -3.39 -18.41 -12.67
C TYR A 150 -2.36 -17.58 -13.45
N ASP A 151 -2.03 -16.37 -12.98
CA ASP A 151 -0.99 -15.51 -13.55
C ASP A 151 0.39 -15.74 -12.89
N LYS A 152 0.47 -16.54 -11.82
CA LYS A 152 1.67 -16.64 -10.96
C LYS A 152 2.95 -17.02 -11.71
N GLU A 153 2.88 -17.91 -12.68
CA GLU A 153 4.05 -18.29 -13.48
C GLU A 153 4.51 -17.18 -14.43
N GLU A 154 3.58 -16.39 -14.98
CA GLU A 154 3.91 -15.24 -15.82
C GLU A 154 4.47 -14.09 -14.98
N GLN A 155 3.86 -13.82 -13.83
CA GLN A 155 4.34 -12.81 -12.87
C GLN A 155 5.74 -13.14 -12.34
N ALA A 156 6.01 -14.40 -12.00
CA ALA A 156 7.33 -14.84 -11.55
C ALA A 156 8.42 -14.70 -12.63
N LYS A 157 8.07 -14.87 -13.91
CA LYS A 157 8.99 -14.64 -15.04
C LYS A 157 9.25 -13.16 -15.31
N MET A 158 8.32 -12.27 -14.94
CA MET A 158 8.44 -10.81 -15.14
C MET A 158 9.03 -10.06 -13.93
N GLN A 159 9.14 -10.68 -12.75
CA GLN A 159 9.56 -10.03 -11.51
C GLN A 159 11.10 -9.85 -11.45
N LYS A 160 11.62 -8.73 -11.96
CA LYS A 160 13.07 -8.44 -11.96
C LYS A 160 13.62 -8.08 -10.57
N PHE A 161 12.87 -7.32 -9.78
CA PHE A 161 13.25 -6.91 -8.44
C PHE A 161 12.48 -7.72 -7.41
N THR A 162 13.16 -8.65 -6.74
CA THR A 162 12.56 -9.52 -5.73
C THR A 162 12.41 -8.80 -4.39
N LYS A 163 11.40 -9.21 -3.60
CA LYS A 163 11.22 -8.72 -2.24
C LYS A 163 12.50 -8.99 -1.43
N PRO A 164 13.16 -7.95 -0.86
CA PRO A 164 14.39 -8.16 -0.13
C PRO A 164 14.14 -8.95 1.16
N GLN A 165 15.17 -9.62 1.65
CA GLN A 165 15.12 -10.26 2.98
C GLN A 165 14.92 -9.17 4.04
N MET A 166 13.96 -9.39 4.94
CA MET A 166 13.57 -8.41 5.95
C MET A 166 13.08 -9.10 7.22
N THR A 167 13.32 -8.45 8.35
CA THR A 167 12.76 -8.86 9.65
C THR A 167 11.30 -8.42 9.71
N ASP A 168 10.39 -9.38 9.92
CA ASP A 168 8.97 -9.09 10.10
C ASP A 168 8.68 -8.68 11.55
N ARG A 169 8.29 -7.41 11.72
CA ARG A 169 7.92 -6.82 13.00
C ARG A 169 6.44 -6.41 13.04
N ARG A 170 5.61 -6.82 12.08
CA ARG A 170 4.21 -6.38 11.99
C ARG A 170 3.38 -6.70 13.24
N ARG A 171 3.76 -7.75 13.97
CA ARG A 171 3.12 -8.15 15.24
C ARG A 171 3.71 -7.50 16.50
N GLN A 172 4.67 -6.60 16.36
CA GLN A 172 5.32 -5.90 17.47
C GLN A 172 5.35 -4.39 17.26
N ALA A 173 4.85 -3.91 16.12
CA ALA A 173 4.79 -2.50 15.80
C ALA A 173 3.72 -1.78 16.62
N LEU A 174 3.93 -0.48 16.84
CA LEU A 174 2.97 0.38 17.53
C LEU A 174 1.57 0.22 16.92
N GLY A 175 0.64 -0.25 17.74
CA GLY A 175 -0.75 -0.47 17.35
C GLY A 175 -1.22 -1.93 17.24
N TYR A 176 -0.35 -2.93 17.42
CA TYR A 176 -0.70 -4.36 17.46
C TYR A 176 -0.92 -4.89 18.90
N PRO A 177 -1.77 -5.93 19.18
CA PRO A 177 -2.71 -6.66 18.30
C PRO A 177 -4.07 -5.98 18.11
N SER A 178 -4.39 -5.00 18.94
CA SER A 178 -5.58 -4.12 18.93
C SER A 178 -5.21 -2.88 19.77
N HIS A 179 -5.47 -1.64 19.35
CA HIS A 179 -6.70 -0.87 19.65
C HIS A 179 -7.01 0.28 18.66
N GLY A 180 -6.38 0.38 17.49
CA GLY A 180 -6.77 1.37 16.48
C GLY A 180 -7.60 0.77 15.36
N ALA A 181 -8.70 1.43 14.99
CA ALA A 181 -9.33 1.27 13.69
C ALA A 181 -8.43 1.93 12.61
N TYR A 182 -7.27 1.33 12.33
CA TYR A 182 -6.33 1.94 11.39
C TYR A 182 -6.94 2.00 10.00
N THR A 183 -6.78 3.16 9.36
CA THR A 183 -7.22 3.32 7.98
C THR A 183 -6.48 2.30 7.12
N LYS A 184 -7.26 1.46 6.45
CA LYS A 184 -6.76 0.57 5.41
C LYS A 184 -6.96 1.22 4.04
N ARG A 185 -6.10 0.86 3.10
CA ARG A 185 -6.17 1.31 1.71
C ARG A 185 -5.87 0.15 0.77
N SER A 186 -6.34 0.29 -0.46
CA SER A 186 -5.84 -0.50 -1.57
C SER A 186 -4.36 -0.20 -1.83
N LEU A 187 -3.62 -1.15 -2.40
CA LEU A 187 -2.24 -0.91 -2.83
C LEU A 187 -2.19 0.12 -3.97
N SER A 188 -3.22 0.19 -4.80
CA SER A 188 -3.40 1.17 -5.87
C SER A 188 -3.51 2.59 -5.38
N ALA A 189 -3.96 2.80 -4.14
CA ALA A 189 -4.03 4.13 -3.57
C ALA A 189 -2.61 4.69 -3.34
N ILE A 190 -1.60 3.83 -3.20
CA ILE A 190 -0.21 4.25 -3.02
C ILE A 190 0.30 4.84 -4.34
N LYS A 191 0.59 6.13 -4.34
CA LYS A 191 1.09 6.87 -5.50
C LYS A 191 2.57 7.20 -5.40
N GLN A 192 3.13 7.18 -4.18
CA GLN A 192 4.50 7.65 -3.94
C GLN A 192 5.22 6.80 -2.90
N ILE A 193 6.53 6.61 -3.10
CA ILE A 193 7.46 6.07 -2.11
C ILE A 193 8.16 7.26 -1.47
N VAL A 194 8.09 7.37 -0.15
CA VAL A 194 8.66 8.50 0.61
C VAL A 194 9.84 8.04 1.44
N TRP A 195 11.00 8.63 1.17
CA TRP A 195 12.21 8.43 1.93
C TRP A 195 12.26 9.36 3.13
N HIS A 196 12.56 8.75 4.27
CA HIS A 196 12.74 9.40 5.55
C HIS A 196 14.12 9.13 6.13
N TYR A 197 14.50 9.97 7.07
CA TYR A 197 15.50 9.65 8.07
C TYR A 197 14.93 9.83 9.48
N THR A 198 15.62 9.25 10.46
CA THR A 198 15.24 9.38 11.86
C THR A 198 15.63 10.71 12.50
N ALA A 199 16.40 11.56 11.81
CA ALA A 199 16.95 12.82 12.32
C ALA A 199 17.74 12.69 13.63
N THR A 200 18.30 11.50 13.90
CA THR A 200 18.92 11.16 15.18
C THR A 200 20.22 10.39 14.98
N THR A 201 21.16 10.49 15.92
CA THR A 201 22.51 9.89 15.85
C THR A 201 22.59 8.51 16.51
N HIS A 202 21.47 7.79 16.61
CA HIS A 202 21.40 6.53 17.36
C HIS A 202 22.54 5.56 16.97
N ALA A 203 23.07 4.88 17.99
CA ALA A 203 24.05 3.82 17.88
C ALA A 203 23.55 2.67 18.77
N GLY A 204 22.87 1.68 18.18
CA GLY A 204 22.25 0.58 18.92
C GLY A 204 21.61 -0.47 18.02
N ASP A 205 20.94 -1.46 18.62
CA ASP A 205 20.14 -2.45 17.87
C ASP A 205 18.92 -1.77 17.24
N ALA A 206 18.64 -2.10 15.98
CA ALA A 206 17.52 -1.57 15.22
C ALA A 206 16.19 -1.60 15.99
N MET A 207 15.95 -2.68 16.74
CA MET A 207 14.69 -2.89 17.46
C MET A 207 14.50 -1.90 18.59
N ASP A 208 15.56 -1.57 19.32
CA ASP A 208 15.51 -0.62 20.44
C ASP A 208 15.24 0.79 19.92
N VAL A 209 15.89 1.18 18.81
CA VAL A 209 15.72 2.49 18.18
C VAL A 209 14.31 2.64 17.58
N ILE A 210 13.78 1.60 16.95
CA ILE A 210 12.41 1.59 16.44
C ILE A 210 11.41 1.76 17.59
N LYS A 211 11.58 1.03 18.70
CA LYS A 211 10.70 1.16 19.87
C LYS A 211 10.78 2.57 20.46
N ALA A 212 11.97 3.16 20.59
CA ALA A 212 12.13 4.53 21.10
C ALA A 212 11.37 5.56 20.23
N HIS A 213 11.45 5.46 18.90
CA HIS A 213 10.64 6.29 17.99
C HIS A 213 9.14 6.12 18.19
N GLU A 214 8.68 4.87 18.36
CA GLU A 214 7.27 4.58 18.59
C GLU A 214 6.79 5.12 19.95
N HIS A 215 7.63 5.04 20.99
CA HIS A 215 7.35 5.70 22.27
C HIS A 215 7.24 7.22 22.09
N PHE A 216 8.16 7.84 21.36
CA PHE A 216 8.07 9.27 21.04
C PHE A 216 6.78 9.64 20.30
N TRP A 217 6.43 8.93 19.22
CA TRP A 217 5.21 9.22 18.46
C TRP A 217 3.95 9.06 19.31
N ARG A 218 3.92 8.04 20.16
CA ARG A 218 2.82 7.82 21.09
C ARG A 218 2.76 8.89 22.18
N ASN A 219 3.87 9.25 22.80
CA ASN A 219 3.84 10.12 23.97
C ASN A 219 3.80 11.60 23.60
N THR A 220 4.44 11.99 22.51
CA THR A 220 4.51 13.38 22.05
C THR A 220 3.43 13.74 21.06
N HIS A 221 3.05 12.82 20.17
CA HIS A 221 2.05 13.09 19.13
C HIS A 221 0.73 12.35 19.33
N GLY A 222 0.66 11.47 20.34
CA GLY A 222 -0.45 10.57 20.56
C GLY A 222 -0.87 9.74 19.37
N TRP A 223 0.12 9.35 18.57
CA TRP A 223 -0.11 8.43 17.49
C TRP A 223 -0.40 7.03 18.04
N GLU A 224 -1.45 6.42 17.51
CA GLU A 224 -1.82 5.03 17.80
C GLU A 224 -1.14 4.03 16.86
N ILE A 225 -0.53 4.53 15.79
CA ILE A 225 0.25 3.77 14.82
C ILE A 225 1.50 4.54 14.44
N GLY A 226 2.58 3.83 14.13
CA GLY A 226 3.85 4.43 13.75
C GLY A 226 3.84 5.11 12.38
N GLY A 227 4.96 5.75 12.03
CA GLY A 227 5.12 6.50 10.79
C GLY A 227 5.59 5.68 9.57
N TYR A 228 6.35 4.61 9.77
CA TYR A 228 7.16 3.99 8.71
C TYR A 228 6.79 2.53 8.45
N HIS A 229 6.54 2.20 7.18
CA HIS A 229 6.29 0.80 6.76
C HIS A 229 7.57 -0.03 6.84
N PHE A 230 8.68 0.57 6.40
CA PHE A 230 9.99 -0.03 6.42
C PHE A 230 10.96 0.86 7.18
N TYR A 231 11.78 0.24 8.02
CA TYR A 231 12.88 0.86 8.75
C TYR A 231 14.19 0.17 8.36
N ILE A 232 15.26 0.96 8.20
CA ILE A 232 16.58 0.48 7.79
C ILE A 232 17.62 0.99 8.80
N ASP A 233 18.22 0.06 9.54
CA ASP A 233 19.24 0.37 10.53
C ASP A 233 20.58 0.76 9.89
N ARG A 234 21.57 1.11 10.71
CA ARG A 234 22.89 1.52 10.22
C ARG A 234 23.66 0.43 9.46
N GLN A 235 23.35 -0.85 9.68
CA GLN A 235 23.96 -2.01 9.01
C GLN A 235 23.22 -2.39 7.73
N GLY A 236 22.12 -1.71 7.38
CA GLY A 236 21.32 -2.00 6.19
C GLY A 236 20.32 -3.15 6.40
N LYS A 237 20.07 -3.57 7.64
CA LYS A 237 19.00 -4.53 7.96
C LYS A 237 17.66 -3.84 7.72
N ILE A 238 16.79 -4.51 6.96
CA ILE A 238 15.45 -4.02 6.64
C ILE A 238 14.47 -4.65 7.63
N VAL A 239 13.68 -3.81 8.28
CA VAL A 239 12.59 -4.21 9.19
C VAL A 239 11.25 -3.75 8.60
N GLN A 240 10.30 -4.66 8.48
CA GLN A 240 8.93 -4.35 8.07
C GLN A 240 8.04 -4.17 9.31
N ASN A 241 7.55 -2.96 9.54
CA ASN A 241 6.67 -2.64 10.67
C ASN A 241 5.18 -2.76 10.32
N TYR A 242 4.78 -2.48 9.08
CA TYR A 242 3.37 -2.49 8.67
C TYR A 242 3.18 -3.13 7.30
N ASP A 243 1.99 -3.66 7.07
CA ASP A 243 1.54 -4.04 5.73
C ASP A 243 1.32 -2.81 4.86
N LEU A 244 1.58 -2.93 3.56
CA LEU A 244 1.41 -1.82 2.60
C LEU A 244 -0.03 -1.31 2.53
N SER A 245 -1.01 -2.14 2.88
CA SER A 245 -2.43 -1.78 2.94
C SER A 245 -2.80 -0.97 4.18
N ILE A 246 -1.91 -0.80 5.16
CA ILE A 246 -2.16 0.03 6.34
C ILE A 246 -1.65 1.45 6.08
N VAL A 247 -2.45 2.46 6.41
CA VAL A 247 -2.04 3.86 6.36
C VAL A 247 -1.27 4.21 7.64
N THR A 248 0.02 4.52 7.52
CA THR A 248 0.89 4.95 8.61
C THR A 248 1.04 6.48 8.64
N TYR A 249 1.58 7.05 9.72
CA TYR A 249 1.53 8.51 9.94
C TYR A 249 2.79 9.28 9.51
N GLY A 250 3.45 8.88 8.42
CA GLY A 250 4.81 9.33 8.11
C GLY A 250 4.96 10.74 7.54
N ALA A 251 3.96 11.31 6.86
CA ALA A 251 4.06 12.59 6.14
C ALA A 251 2.74 13.37 6.03
N GLY A 252 1.91 13.30 7.08
CA GLY A 252 0.70 14.12 7.22
C GLY A 252 -0.39 13.80 6.20
N ARG A 253 -1.00 14.84 5.61
CA ARG A 253 -2.29 14.74 4.87
C ARG A 253 -2.30 13.68 3.76
N LEU A 254 -1.17 13.41 3.13
CA LEU A 254 -1.10 12.51 1.98
C LEU A 254 -0.85 11.05 2.36
N ASN A 255 -0.67 10.71 3.65
CA ASN A 255 -0.40 9.36 4.14
C ASN A 255 -1.17 8.21 3.45
N PRO A 256 -2.47 8.33 3.13
CA PRO A 256 -3.20 7.28 2.40
C PRO A 256 -2.64 6.95 1.01
N GLN A 257 -1.81 7.80 0.44
CA GLN A 257 -1.18 7.62 -0.87
C GLN A 257 0.32 7.32 -0.78
N LEU A 258 0.87 7.15 0.43
CA LEU A 258 2.30 7.06 0.65
C LEU A 258 2.69 5.71 1.27
N VAL A 259 3.77 5.13 0.75
CA VAL A 259 4.55 4.13 1.47
C VAL A 259 5.83 4.79 1.98
N HIS A 260 6.20 4.48 3.22
CA HIS A 260 7.28 5.18 3.92
C HIS A 260 8.45 4.24 4.20
N VAL A 261 9.64 4.64 3.74
CA VAL A 261 10.92 3.94 3.94
C VAL A 261 11.85 4.86 4.72
N CYS A 262 12.17 4.50 5.96
CA CYS A 262 13.03 5.29 6.83
C CYS A 262 14.41 4.66 7.02
N CYS A 263 15.45 5.48 7.04
CA CYS A 263 16.80 5.08 7.42
C CYS A 263 17.22 5.77 8.72
N GLU A 264 17.98 5.06 9.55
CA GLU A 264 18.59 5.62 10.74
C GLU A 264 19.76 6.56 10.42
N ALA A 265 19.50 7.87 10.41
CA ALA A 265 20.50 8.88 10.11
C ALA A 265 20.13 10.25 10.69
N SER A 266 21.14 11.03 11.05
CA SER A 266 20.99 12.41 11.57
C SER A 266 21.07 13.50 10.49
N SER A 267 21.62 13.20 9.31
CA SER A 267 21.81 14.15 8.20
C SER A 267 22.12 13.44 6.87
N ALA A 268 22.15 14.19 5.76
CA ALA A 268 22.59 13.67 4.45
C ALA A 268 23.98 13.03 4.46
N ASN A 269 24.87 13.46 5.35
CA ASN A 269 26.25 12.96 5.43
C ASN A 269 26.40 11.79 6.41
N ASN A 270 25.32 11.36 7.07
CA ASN A 270 25.35 10.34 8.12
C ASN A 270 24.90 8.94 7.66
N TYR A 271 24.36 8.82 6.45
CA TYR A 271 23.97 7.54 5.85
C TYR A 271 25.17 6.62 5.61
N THR A 272 25.07 5.35 5.99
CA THR A 272 26.05 4.33 5.63
C THR A 272 25.84 3.83 4.20
N LYS A 273 26.89 3.25 3.61
CA LYS A 273 26.78 2.57 2.32
C LYS A 273 25.74 1.45 2.35
N ALA A 274 25.72 0.65 3.42
CA ALA A 274 24.77 -0.45 3.59
C ALA A 274 23.31 0.04 3.63
N GLN A 275 23.05 1.17 4.28
CA GLN A 275 21.73 1.81 4.26
C GLN A 275 21.30 2.25 2.87
N ILE A 276 22.21 2.88 2.12
CA ILE A 276 21.92 3.35 0.76
C ILE A 276 21.58 2.16 -0.15
N GLU A 277 22.35 1.06 -0.05
CA GLU A 277 22.10 -0.17 -0.80
C GLU A 277 20.78 -0.84 -0.41
N ALA A 278 20.49 -0.96 0.88
CA ALA A 278 19.25 -1.53 1.39
C ALA A 278 18.02 -0.70 0.98
N ARG A 279 18.10 0.64 1.10
CA ARG A 279 17.05 1.57 0.69
C ARG A 279 16.78 1.44 -0.81
N GLU A 280 17.82 1.34 -1.63
CA GLU A 280 17.67 1.15 -3.06
C GLU A 280 16.98 -0.17 -3.39
N LYS A 281 17.38 -1.29 -2.77
CA LYS A 281 16.74 -2.60 -2.96
C LYS A 281 15.25 -2.57 -2.63
N VAL A 282 14.89 -2.04 -1.44
CA VAL A 282 13.48 -1.89 -1.04
C VAL A 282 12.73 -0.98 -2.00
N THR A 283 13.35 0.14 -2.43
CA THR A 283 12.70 1.10 -3.33
C THR A 283 12.44 0.49 -4.70
N LEU A 284 13.40 -0.20 -5.31
CA LEU A 284 13.22 -0.85 -6.62
C LEU A 284 12.17 -1.96 -6.57
N TRP A 285 12.16 -2.76 -5.50
CA TRP A 285 11.10 -3.74 -5.28
C TRP A 285 9.73 -3.06 -5.16
N LEU A 286 9.59 -2.03 -4.32
CA LEU A 286 8.32 -1.29 -4.16
C LEU A 286 7.89 -0.59 -5.46
N MET A 287 8.84 -0.04 -6.23
CA MET A 287 8.55 0.56 -7.53
C MET A 287 7.94 -0.47 -8.49
N GLN A 288 8.43 -1.70 -8.49
CA GLN A 288 7.89 -2.78 -9.30
C GLN A 288 6.55 -3.29 -8.75
N GLU A 289 6.50 -3.59 -7.46
CA GLU A 289 5.33 -4.15 -6.77
C GLU A 289 4.10 -3.22 -6.84
N LEU A 290 4.33 -1.91 -6.73
CA LEU A 290 3.28 -0.89 -6.71
C LEU A 290 3.14 -0.14 -8.04
N ASN A 291 3.97 -0.49 -9.03
CA ASN A 291 4.12 0.23 -10.29
C ASN A 291 4.28 1.75 -10.07
N ILE A 292 5.28 2.14 -9.26
CA ILE A 292 5.59 3.53 -8.98
C ILE A 292 6.80 3.93 -9.82
N PRO A 293 6.68 4.93 -10.72
CA PRO A 293 7.83 5.38 -11.51
C PRO A 293 8.84 6.10 -10.61
N ALA A 294 10.11 6.12 -11.01
CA ALA A 294 11.17 6.76 -10.24
C ALA A 294 10.90 8.25 -9.94
N SER A 295 10.15 8.94 -10.80
CA SER A 295 9.72 10.34 -10.59
C SER A 295 8.84 10.54 -9.35
N GLN A 296 8.18 9.48 -8.88
CA GLN A 296 7.32 9.44 -7.69
C GLN A 296 8.02 8.85 -6.45
N VAL A 297 9.33 8.65 -6.51
CA VAL A 297 10.16 8.42 -5.31
C VAL A 297 10.59 9.79 -4.77
N LYS A 298 10.08 10.15 -3.59
CA LYS A 298 10.22 11.48 -3.00
C LYS A 298 10.98 11.44 -1.69
N GLY A 299 11.69 12.50 -1.35
CA GLY A 299 12.02 12.79 0.05
C GLY A 299 10.81 13.37 0.78
N HIS A 300 10.69 13.19 2.09
CA HIS A 300 9.60 13.77 2.89
C HIS A 300 9.41 15.29 2.65
N LYS A 301 10.50 16.06 2.55
CA LYS A 301 10.47 17.50 2.24
C LYS A 301 9.81 17.87 0.90
N GLU A 302 9.66 16.91 -0.02
CA GLU A 302 9.02 17.12 -1.31
C GLU A 302 7.51 16.80 -1.26
N ILE A 303 7.00 16.32 -0.12
CA ILE A 303 5.58 16.05 0.09
C ILE A 303 4.88 17.35 0.49
N PRO A 304 3.84 17.78 -0.26
CA PRO A 304 3.08 18.99 0.06
C PRO A 304 2.56 19.00 1.51
N TYR A 305 2.34 20.21 2.04
CA TYR A 305 1.84 20.45 3.41
C TYR A 305 2.80 20.09 4.54
N ASN A 306 4.05 19.74 4.23
CA ASN A 306 5.09 19.45 5.21
C ASN A 306 6.22 20.48 5.10
N SER A 307 6.70 20.96 6.25
CA SER A 307 7.91 21.78 6.34
C SER A 307 8.95 21.01 7.14
N THR A 308 9.88 20.36 6.44
CA THR A 308 10.89 19.48 7.06
C THR A 308 12.18 19.44 6.24
N SER A 309 13.30 19.22 6.92
CA SER A 309 14.59 18.93 6.28
C SER A 309 14.71 17.47 5.84
N CYS A 310 13.84 16.57 6.34
CA CYS A 310 13.82 15.15 6.06
C CYS A 310 13.73 14.87 4.53
N PRO A 311 14.56 14.00 3.94
CA PRO A 311 15.49 13.04 4.57
C PRO A 311 16.94 13.57 4.71
N GLY A 312 17.14 14.88 4.76
CA GLY A 312 18.43 15.55 4.87
C GLY A 312 19.09 15.89 3.53
N TYR A 313 18.64 15.30 2.42
CA TYR A 313 19.19 15.57 1.09
C TYR A 313 18.69 16.90 0.48
N SER A 314 19.52 17.47 -0.38
CA SER A 314 19.11 18.57 -1.27
C SER A 314 18.19 18.06 -2.37
N THR A 315 17.42 18.97 -2.98
CA THR A 315 16.56 18.65 -4.13
C THR A 315 17.38 18.08 -5.30
N THR A 316 18.59 18.60 -5.53
CA THR A 316 19.52 18.09 -6.55
C THR A 316 19.91 16.65 -6.28
N GLN A 317 20.32 16.32 -5.05
CA GLN A 317 20.67 14.94 -4.68
C GLN A 317 19.49 13.99 -4.89
N LEU A 318 18.27 14.40 -4.51
CA LEU A 318 17.05 13.61 -4.71
C LEU A 318 16.75 13.40 -6.20
N ASN A 319 16.93 14.42 -7.05
CA ASN A 319 16.81 14.29 -8.50
C ASN A 319 17.82 13.29 -9.07
N ASP A 320 19.08 13.34 -8.64
CA ASP A 320 20.13 12.41 -9.09
C ASP A 320 19.81 10.97 -8.69
N PHE A 321 19.30 10.76 -7.46
CA PHE A 321 18.88 9.44 -7.02
C PHE A 321 17.71 8.91 -7.86
N ARG A 322 16.70 9.73 -8.14
CA ARG A 322 15.59 9.34 -9.03
C ARG A 322 16.06 8.99 -10.44
N ALA A 323 16.99 9.76 -11.01
CA ALA A 323 17.56 9.46 -12.32
C ALA A 323 18.24 8.08 -12.32
N LYS A 324 19.09 7.81 -11.31
CA LYS A 324 19.77 6.51 -11.15
C LYS A 324 18.79 5.35 -10.95
N LEU A 325 17.75 5.55 -10.13
CA LEU A 325 16.67 4.56 -9.94
C LEU A 325 15.95 4.29 -11.27
N GLY A 326 15.59 5.34 -12.01
CA GLY A 326 14.95 5.24 -13.31
C GLY A 326 15.79 4.44 -14.31
N GLU A 327 17.11 4.69 -14.36
CA GLU A 327 18.02 3.93 -15.22
C GLU A 327 18.12 2.45 -14.81
N LYS A 328 18.24 2.16 -13.50
CA LYS A 328 18.26 0.78 -12.98
C LYS A 328 16.95 0.03 -13.27
N PHE A 329 15.83 0.73 -13.15
CA PHE A 329 14.50 0.22 -13.43
C PHE A 329 14.31 -0.06 -14.92
N LYS A 330 14.73 0.86 -15.81
CA LYS A 330 14.68 0.71 -17.29
C LYS A 330 15.61 -0.35 -17.86
N ARG A 331 16.83 -0.51 -17.31
CA ARG A 331 17.79 -1.56 -17.70
C ARG A 331 17.28 -2.97 -17.35
N GLY A 332 15.97 -3.13 -17.17
CA GLY A 332 15.27 -4.32 -16.69
C GLY A 332 14.11 -4.79 -17.54
N GLY A 333 14.01 -4.32 -18.78
CA GLY A 333 12.87 -4.59 -19.64
C GLY A 333 11.89 -3.41 -19.64
N ASN A 334 11.30 -3.13 -20.80
CA ASN A 334 10.31 -2.08 -20.98
C ASN A 334 9.11 -2.33 -20.05
N HIS A 335 8.81 -1.37 -19.17
CA HIS A 335 7.60 -1.44 -18.36
C HIS A 335 6.60 -0.37 -18.79
N PRO A 336 5.43 -0.76 -19.29
CA PRO A 336 4.32 0.15 -19.49
C PRO A 336 3.87 0.72 -18.15
N SER A 337 3.58 2.00 -18.12
CA SER A 337 3.01 2.68 -16.96
C SER A 337 1.64 2.10 -16.62
N VAL A 338 1.44 1.52 -15.42
CA VAL A 338 0.08 1.38 -14.92
C VAL A 338 -0.17 1.25 -13.41
N ASN A 339 -1.06 2.13 -12.94
CA ASN A 339 -1.74 2.11 -11.66
C ASN A 339 -2.89 1.08 -11.62
N ALA A 340 -3.40 0.85 -10.40
CA ALA A 340 -4.73 0.33 -10.02
C ALA A 340 -4.85 -1.11 -9.46
N PHE A 341 -3.89 -1.60 -8.67
CA PHE A 341 -4.07 -2.84 -7.88
C PHE A 341 -4.88 -2.66 -6.56
N ASN A 342 -6.11 -3.20 -6.45
CA ASN A 342 -6.89 -3.27 -5.20
C ASN A 342 -7.42 -4.69 -4.89
N PRO A 343 -6.54 -5.67 -4.68
CA PRO A 343 -6.96 -7.07 -4.51
C PRO A 343 -7.69 -7.32 -3.18
N GLN A 344 -7.75 -6.32 -2.29
CA GLN A 344 -8.43 -6.43 -0.99
C GLN A 344 -9.90 -5.94 -1.04
N GLY A 345 -10.37 -5.41 -2.18
CA GLY A 345 -11.72 -4.82 -2.29
C GLY A 345 -11.91 -3.56 -1.43
N LEU A 346 -10.83 -2.89 -1.03
CA LEU A 346 -10.88 -1.70 -0.17
C LEU A 346 -11.18 -0.45 -0.99
N LYS A 347 -12.11 0.40 -0.57
CA LYS A 347 -12.46 1.61 -1.32
C LYS A 347 -11.21 2.46 -1.61
N GLU A 348 -11.17 3.08 -2.80
CA GLU A 348 -10.13 4.05 -3.14
C GLU A 348 -10.22 5.22 -2.14
N PHE A 349 -9.13 5.47 -1.42
CA PHE A 349 -9.10 6.47 -0.37
C PHE A 349 -9.01 7.88 -0.98
N LYS A 350 -10.02 8.74 -0.78
CA LYS A 350 -9.94 10.14 -1.23
C LYS A 350 -9.16 10.95 -0.20
N PRO A 351 -8.06 11.62 -0.56
CA PRO A 351 -7.25 12.38 0.41
C PRO A 351 -7.98 13.54 1.10
N ALA A 352 -9.16 13.95 0.61
CA ALA A 352 -10.03 14.89 1.31
C ALA A 352 -10.69 14.29 2.56
N ASP A 353 -10.84 12.96 2.60
CA ASP A 353 -11.49 12.22 3.68
C ASP A 353 -10.48 11.85 4.80
N TYR A 354 -9.19 12.10 4.58
CA TYR A 354 -8.16 11.86 5.60
C TYR A 354 -8.10 12.99 6.60
N LYS A 355 -8.42 12.68 7.86
CA LYS A 355 -8.07 13.51 8.99
C LYS A 355 -6.79 12.97 9.61
N ALA A 356 -5.77 13.81 9.70
CA ALA A 356 -4.57 13.48 10.46
C ALA A 356 -4.96 13.20 11.92
N PRO A 357 -4.21 12.34 12.62
CA PRO A 357 -4.44 12.11 14.05
C PRO A 357 -4.29 13.44 14.76
N ARG A 358 -5.34 13.85 15.48
CA ARG A 358 -5.27 15.01 16.36
C ARG A 358 -4.51 14.59 17.62
N LEU A 359 -3.65 15.47 18.15
CA LEU A 359 -2.94 15.26 19.42
C LEU A 359 -3.99 14.90 20.50
N PRO A 360 -4.08 13.65 20.96
CA PRO A 360 -5.04 13.26 21.97
C PRO A 360 -4.59 13.63 23.38
N PHE A 361 -3.36 14.15 23.54
CA PHE A 361 -2.76 14.36 24.85
C PHE A 361 -2.43 15.83 25.07
N ALA A 362 -2.88 16.35 26.22
CA ALA A 362 -2.41 17.63 26.72
C ALA A 362 -0.91 17.52 27.05
N GLU A 363 -0.18 18.63 26.96
CA GLU A 363 1.21 18.64 27.44
C GLU A 363 1.27 18.32 28.93
N LEU A 364 2.20 17.42 29.31
CA LEU A 364 2.51 17.09 30.70
C LEU A 364 2.98 18.33 31.48
N LYS A 365 2.53 18.46 32.72
CA LYS A 365 2.78 19.58 33.62
C LYS A 365 3.39 19.11 34.93
N VAL A 366 3.97 20.04 35.68
CA VAL A 366 4.40 19.77 37.07
C VAL A 366 3.18 19.32 37.88
N GLY A 367 3.34 18.24 38.63
CA GLY A 367 2.28 17.57 39.38
C GLY A 367 1.64 16.37 38.66
N ASP A 368 1.84 16.23 37.35
CA ASP A 368 1.31 15.08 36.62
C ASP A 368 2.11 13.80 36.96
N THR A 369 1.43 12.66 36.91
CA THR A 369 2.03 11.34 37.16
C THR A 369 2.38 10.67 35.84
N VAL A 370 3.62 10.22 35.72
CA VAL A 370 4.12 9.49 34.55
C VAL A 370 4.53 8.08 34.93
N THR A 371 4.47 7.18 33.96
CA THR A 371 4.84 5.76 34.06
C THR A 371 6.11 5.50 33.27
N LEU A 372 7.03 4.72 33.85
CA LEU A 372 8.28 4.32 33.18
C LEU A 372 8.01 3.26 32.09
N ALA A 373 8.31 3.60 30.84
CA ALA A 373 8.07 2.77 29.66
C ALA A 373 8.93 1.50 29.58
N GLU A 374 8.60 0.54 28.71
CA GLU A 374 9.36 -0.72 28.56
C GLU A 374 10.81 -0.53 28.04
N ASN A 375 11.18 0.66 27.53
CA ASN A 375 12.52 1.01 27.02
C ASN A 375 13.11 2.35 27.50
N TRP A 376 12.80 2.72 28.73
CA TRP A 376 13.21 3.99 29.31
C TRP A 376 14.71 4.10 29.63
N SER A 377 15.26 5.31 29.56
CA SER A 377 16.61 5.65 30.08
C SER A 377 16.58 6.98 30.82
N TRP A 378 17.43 7.14 31.84
CA TRP A 378 17.61 8.43 32.49
C TRP A 378 18.38 9.38 31.58
N TYR A 379 18.11 10.67 31.70
CA TYR A 379 18.86 11.74 31.07
C TYR A 379 19.78 12.40 32.11
N ASN A 380 21.04 12.64 31.73
CA ASN A 380 21.95 13.42 32.55
C ASN A 380 22.06 14.86 32.00
N PRO A 381 21.47 15.86 32.68
CA PRO A 381 21.51 17.24 32.20
C PRO A 381 22.90 17.88 32.24
N GLY A 382 23.86 17.30 32.97
CA GLY A 382 25.22 17.83 33.04
C GLY A 382 26.05 17.54 31.78
N ASN A 383 25.75 16.47 31.04
CA ASN A 383 26.51 16.07 29.85
C ASN A 383 25.65 15.67 28.65
N GLY A 384 24.33 15.68 28.77
CA GLY A 384 23.38 15.37 27.70
C GLY A 384 23.25 13.88 27.35
N ASN A 385 23.84 12.97 28.13
CA ASN A 385 23.84 11.54 27.82
C ASN A 385 22.65 10.80 28.43
N LEU A 386 22.23 9.73 27.75
CA LEU A 386 21.34 8.72 28.33
C LEU A 386 22.10 7.74 29.21
N ILE A 387 21.52 7.42 30.36
CA ILE A 387 22.05 6.48 31.34
C ILE A 387 21.01 5.37 31.56
N LYS A 388 21.38 4.15 31.18
CA LYS A 388 20.54 2.98 31.45
C LYS A 388 20.66 2.59 32.92
N SER A 389 19.51 2.46 33.60
CA SER A 389 19.47 2.02 35.00
C SER A 389 19.88 0.55 35.13
N ASN A 390 20.67 0.21 36.15
CA ASN A 390 20.93 -1.17 36.54
C ASN A 390 19.66 -1.92 37.00
N ARG A 391 18.63 -1.17 37.41
CA ARG A 391 17.31 -1.67 37.83
C ARG A 391 16.24 -1.49 36.75
N TYR A 392 16.66 -1.27 35.50
CA TYR A 392 15.79 -0.96 34.37
C TYR A 392 14.53 -1.85 34.32
N ALA A 393 14.71 -3.17 34.38
CA ALA A 393 13.61 -4.14 34.22
C ALA A 393 12.63 -4.11 35.41
N GLU A 394 13.12 -3.86 36.62
CA GLU A 394 12.29 -3.79 37.84
C GLU A 394 11.39 -2.55 37.86
N LEU A 395 11.80 -1.49 37.17
CA LEU A 395 11.15 -0.18 37.24
C LEU A 395 10.13 0.06 36.12
N ILE A 396 10.06 -0.83 35.13
CA ILE A 396 9.03 -0.76 34.07
C ILE A 396 7.63 -0.77 34.70
N GLY A 397 6.78 0.16 34.26
CA GLY A 397 5.40 0.29 34.75
C GLY A 397 5.25 1.01 36.09
N GLN A 398 6.36 1.39 36.75
CA GLN A 398 6.30 2.20 37.97
C GLN A 398 5.91 3.64 37.64
N GLN A 399 5.15 4.25 38.55
CA GLN A 399 4.68 5.63 38.43
C GLN A 399 5.49 6.59 39.31
N ASP A 400 5.66 7.82 38.83
CA ASP A 400 6.28 8.92 39.58
C ASP A 400 5.70 10.28 39.16
N GLU A 401 5.79 11.26 40.05
CA GLU A 401 5.27 12.62 39.89
C GLU A 401 6.33 13.54 39.27
N ILE A 402 5.93 14.36 38.30
CA ILE A 402 6.80 15.38 37.71
C ILE A 402 6.94 16.55 38.69
N VAL A 403 8.16 16.88 39.09
CA VAL A 403 8.46 18.03 39.97
C VAL A 403 9.15 19.20 39.27
N GLU A 404 9.74 18.96 38.09
CA GLU A 404 10.46 19.97 37.32
C GLU A 404 10.42 19.60 35.83
N ILE A 405 10.30 20.58 34.95
CA ILE A 405 10.34 20.40 33.49
C ILE A 405 11.42 21.31 32.92
N LYS A 406 12.25 20.78 32.00
CA LYS A 406 13.22 21.58 31.25
C LYS A 406 13.09 21.33 29.76
N GLU A 407 13.22 22.40 28.99
CA GLU A 407 13.48 22.32 27.55
C GLU A 407 14.94 21.89 27.33
N VAL A 408 15.14 21.04 26.33
CA VAL A 408 16.45 20.58 25.86
C VAL A 408 16.51 20.77 24.35
N GLU A 409 17.70 21.10 23.86
CA GLU A 409 17.93 21.25 22.42
C GLU A 409 17.92 19.89 21.74
N GLY A 410 16.75 19.49 21.22
CA GLY A 410 16.55 18.40 20.24
C GLY A 410 17.36 17.13 20.50
N PHE A 411 17.31 16.59 21.72
CA PHE A 411 18.02 15.35 22.06
C PHE A 411 17.16 14.14 21.65
N ASN A 412 17.65 13.34 20.69
CA ASN A 412 16.85 12.37 19.97
C ASN A 412 15.58 13.01 19.39
N HIS A 413 14.41 12.61 19.89
CA HIS A 413 13.13 13.23 19.55
C HIS A 413 12.57 14.10 20.66
N SER A 414 13.18 14.08 21.85
CA SER A 414 12.67 14.81 23.01
C SER A 414 13.11 16.27 22.96
N THR A 415 12.15 17.18 23.11
CA THR A 415 12.42 18.60 23.36
C THR A 415 12.32 18.94 24.84
N LYS A 416 11.74 18.04 25.65
CA LYS A 416 11.55 18.20 27.09
C LYS A 416 12.13 17.03 27.88
N ILE A 417 12.54 17.33 29.11
CA ILE A 417 12.89 16.34 30.14
C ILE A 417 12.09 16.64 31.42
N TYR A 418 11.69 15.58 32.12
CA TYR A 418 10.85 15.63 33.32
C TYR A 418 11.62 15.09 34.52
N LYS A 419 11.80 15.90 35.56
CA LYS A 419 12.38 15.44 36.81
C LYS A 419 11.32 14.73 37.63
N LEU A 420 11.60 13.49 38.00
CA LEU A 420 10.66 12.67 38.74
C LEU A 420 10.97 12.72 40.25
N LYS A 421 9.92 12.80 41.08
CA LYS A 421 10.01 13.04 42.54
C LYS A 421 10.67 11.90 43.30
N LYS A 422 10.17 10.68 43.15
CA LYS A 422 10.63 9.46 43.85
C LYS A 422 12.04 9.10 43.43
N TYR A 423 12.36 9.26 42.15
CA TYR A 423 13.67 8.85 41.60
C TYR A 423 14.71 9.98 41.56
N ASN A 424 14.31 11.23 41.78
CA ASN A 424 15.15 12.43 41.66
C ASN A 424 16.03 12.43 40.40
N SER A 425 15.45 11.97 39.28
CA SER A 425 16.15 11.71 38.02
C SER A 425 15.34 12.27 36.85
N TRP A 426 16.01 12.62 35.75
CA TRP A 426 15.38 13.23 34.58
C TRP A 426 14.98 12.17 33.56
N LEU A 427 13.71 12.16 33.19
CA LEU A 427 13.15 11.29 32.17
C LEU A 427 12.91 12.10 30.89
N PRO A 428 13.50 11.72 29.75
CA PRO A 428 13.14 12.26 28.44
C PRO A 428 11.66 12.14 28.14
N GLN A 429 11.11 13.13 27.43
CA GLN A 429 9.71 13.16 27.01
C GLN A 429 9.27 11.89 26.31
N GLU A 430 10.11 11.33 25.44
CA GLU A 430 9.81 10.09 24.71
C GLU A 430 9.57 8.89 25.64
N TYR A 431 10.13 8.87 26.84
CA TYR A 431 9.98 7.76 27.79
C TYR A 431 8.92 7.99 28.88
N ALA A 432 8.31 9.18 28.91
CA ALA A 432 7.24 9.51 29.84
C ALA A 432 5.90 9.05 29.28
N GLU A 433 5.40 7.91 29.76
CA GLU A 433 4.06 7.44 29.42
C GLU A 433 3.08 7.97 30.47
N GLU A 434 2.11 8.81 30.09
CA GLU A 434 0.85 8.78 30.83
C GLU A 434 0.25 7.39 30.55
N SER A 435 0.26 6.50 31.54
CA SER A 435 -0.37 5.20 31.34
C SER A 435 -1.84 5.46 31.02
N LYS A 436 -2.27 5.08 29.82
CA LYS A 436 -3.63 5.11 29.26
C LYS A 436 -4.67 4.32 30.10
N LYS A 437 -4.48 4.14 31.40
CA LYS A 437 -5.39 3.43 32.30
C LYS A 437 -6.71 4.15 32.55
N GLY A 438 -6.82 5.40 32.11
CA GLY A 438 -8.00 6.21 32.29
C GLY A 438 -8.54 6.78 31.00
N TRP A 439 -8.41 6.12 29.85
CA TRP A 439 -9.11 6.58 28.64
C TRP A 439 -9.79 5.40 27.96
N ASP A 440 -11.10 5.47 27.80
CA ASP A 440 -11.94 4.49 27.10
C ASP A 440 -12.39 5.09 25.76
N LEU A 441 -12.46 4.26 24.71
CA LEU A 441 -13.01 4.67 23.43
C LEU A 441 -14.52 4.41 23.46
N VAL A 442 -15.32 5.47 23.40
CA VAL A 442 -16.80 5.37 23.44
C VAL A 442 -17.41 5.83 22.14
N LYS A 443 -18.49 5.15 21.73
CA LYS A 443 -19.28 5.51 20.55
C LYS A 443 -20.16 6.71 20.90
N VAL A 444 -20.11 7.75 20.08
CA VAL A 444 -20.99 8.92 20.18
C VAL A 444 -22.36 8.56 19.61
N ASP A 445 -23.43 8.89 20.33
CA ASP A 445 -24.80 8.51 19.99
C ASP A 445 -25.23 9.18 18.65
N PRO A 446 -25.90 8.47 17.71
CA PRO A 446 -26.10 8.92 16.32
C PRO A 446 -27.19 9.99 16.14
N GLY A 447 -27.59 10.68 17.21
CA GLY A 447 -28.74 11.59 17.23
C GLY A 447 -28.50 12.98 16.64
N ILE A 448 -27.30 13.27 16.15
CA ILE A 448 -26.93 14.58 15.59
C ILE A 448 -26.26 14.34 14.23
N GLU A 449 -26.74 14.99 13.16
CA GLU A 449 -26.02 15.04 11.89
C GLU A 449 -24.66 15.70 12.11
N VAL A 450 -23.60 14.90 12.17
CA VAL A 450 -22.23 15.39 12.30
C VAL A 450 -21.77 15.89 10.93
N VAL A 451 -21.96 17.19 10.71
CA VAL A 451 -21.50 17.88 9.49
C VAL A 451 -19.97 17.99 9.46
N GLU A 452 -19.33 18.01 10.64
CA GLU A 452 -17.87 18.04 10.81
C GLU A 452 -17.47 17.46 12.18
N LEU A 453 -16.48 16.55 12.20
CA LEU A 453 -15.96 15.97 13.46
C LEU A 453 -15.32 17.04 14.37
N GLN A 454 -15.69 17.04 15.65
CA GLN A 454 -15.10 17.87 16.69
C GLN A 454 -13.73 17.36 17.16
N ASP A 455 -13.06 18.13 18.01
CA ASP A 455 -11.76 17.80 18.60
C ASP A 455 -11.84 16.49 19.41
N GLY A 456 -11.10 15.46 18.97
CA GLY A 456 -11.07 14.15 19.65
C GLY A 456 -12.07 13.12 19.11
N GLU A 457 -12.79 13.42 18.02
CA GLU A 457 -13.72 12.51 17.34
C GLU A 457 -13.08 11.74 16.16
N TYR A 458 -13.45 10.46 16.00
CA TYR A 458 -12.94 9.54 14.97
C TYR A 458 -14.10 8.83 14.24
N LEU A 459 -13.96 8.58 12.94
CA LEU A 459 -14.96 7.83 12.15
C LEU A 459 -14.48 6.39 11.90
N ASP A 460 -15.36 5.42 12.14
CA ASP A 460 -15.13 4.05 11.70
C ASP A 460 -15.64 3.78 10.26
N LYS A 461 -15.37 2.57 9.77
CA LYS A 461 -15.76 2.12 8.41
C LYS A 461 -17.27 2.13 8.16
N ASP A 462 -18.08 2.14 9.22
CA ASP A 462 -19.53 2.07 9.19
C ASP A 462 -20.15 3.47 9.42
N GLY A 463 -19.32 4.52 9.51
CA GLY A 463 -19.74 5.91 9.68
C GLY A 463 -20.04 6.29 11.12
N ASN A 464 -19.70 5.46 12.11
CA ASN A 464 -19.91 5.80 13.52
C ASN A 464 -18.81 6.73 14.02
N VAL A 465 -19.20 7.70 14.85
CA VAL A 465 -18.29 8.61 15.54
C VAL A 465 -17.88 8.03 16.89
N TRP A 466 -16.58 8.08 17.19
CA TRP A 466 -15.97 7.60 18.42
C TRP A 466 -15.18 8.72 19.07
N ILE A 467 -15.10 8.76 20.41
CA ILE A 467 -14.24 9.68 21.15
C ILE A 467 -13.45 8.93 22.22
N TRP A 468 -12.24 9.40 22.51
CA TRP A 468 -11.56 9.00 23.74
C TRP A 468 -12.13 9.81 24.90
N VAL A 469 -12.72 9.12 25.87
CA VAL A 469 -13.18 9.73 27.13
C VAL A 469 -12.27 9.30 28.24
N LYS A 470 -11.91 10.26 29.11
CA LYS A 470 -11.17 9.94 30.32
C LYS A 470 -12.10 9.15 31.26
N LYS A 471 -11.65 7.98 31.71
CA LYS A 471 -12.34 7.11 32.65
C LYS A 471 -12.52 7.76 34.01
#